data_AF-A0A650EN68-F1
#
_entry.id   AF-A0A650EN68-F1
#
_cell.length_a   1.000
_cell.length_b   1.000
_cell.length_c   1.000
_cell.angle_alpha   90.00
_cell.angle_beta   90.00
_cell.angle_gamma   90.00
#
_symmetry.space_group_name_H-M   'P 1'
#
loop_
_entity.id
_entity.type
_entity.pdbx_description
1 polymer ?
#
loop_
_entity_poly.entity_id
_entity_poly.type
_entity_poly.pdbx_seq_one_letter_code
_entity_poly.pdbx_strand_id
1 'polypeptide(L)'
;MKVSFPHMGCVTGFKQLMEKLGHEVIMPQKPTQRTMELGVKYSPEFICFPFKVILGTYIECAEAGAELIISSGGSGPCRAGMYPDIHQKILEELGYKTKIIVFDSIFEDFSYFLEKAKTVLNGTSIPKALGIAKFTFHLIRKMDTLEKRLKIDRAYEENIGDYDHAWAKIVKSFEACKTTREVNKAYKEANRIFDAIPKRHVEEKDKLRMGIVGEIYVVMESSVNKNVEQILNSLGVEVENVQYISDWVLHNIQPRWGFFTKSRRVLKNSDSNAPLNCGGHDKENLGWVYDFAKRGFDGVIHLMPFACLPELVNLSKLPGVSTDLSMPILSLSLDEQTGEAHIKTRLEAFTDLARSKHYARLNKTNSAGQSIDEKIEGGISKVGGELGKVKDSITDSVNLKNNQPKVSQ
;
A
#
# COMPACT_ATOMS: atom_id res chain seq x y z
N MET A 1 33.00 1.98 -7.88
CA MET A 1 32.50 0.73 -8.49
C MET A 1 31.21 1.05 -9.23
N LYS A 2 30.84 0.20 -10.19
CA LYS A 2 29.54 0.23 -10.87
C LYS A 2 28.53 -0.57 -10.07
N VAL A 3 27.53 0.11 -9.52
CA VAL A 3 26.56 -0.47 -8.59
C VAL A 3 25.17 -0.45 -9.19
N SER A 4 24.40 -1.50 -8.98
CA SER A 4 22.97 -1.58 -9.27
C SER A 4 22.18 -2.12 -8.06
N PHE A 5 20.87 -2.20 -8.19
CA PHE A 5 19.89 -2.62 -7.18
C PHE A 5 18.63 -3.12 -7.90
N PRO A 6 17.69 -3.83 -7.24
CA PRO A 6 16.44 -4.24 -7.86
C PRO A 6 15.57 -3.04 -8.24
N HIS A 7 14.81 -3.15 -9.35
CA HIS A 7 13.81 -2.15 -9.71
C HIS A 7 12.56 -2.35 -8.84
N MET A 8 12.43 -1.58 -7.75
CA MET A 8 11.35 -1.71 -6.78
C MET A 8 11.11 -0.39 -6.04
N GLY A 9 9.86 0.11 -6.10
CA GLY A 9 9.45 1.33 -5.41
C GLY A 9 10.23 2.58 -5.86
N CYS A 10 10.66 3.41 -4.91
CA CYS A 10 11.36 4.67 -5.19
C CYS A 10 12.85 4.47 -5.57
N VAL A 11 13.10 3.97 -6.78
CA VAL A 11 14.45 3.76 -7.35
C VAL A 11 15.30 5.03 -7.41
N THR A 12 14.67 6.21 -7.52
CA THR A 12 15.34 7.52 -7.45
C THR A 12 16.08 7.73 -6.12
N GLY A 13 15.51 7.26 -5.01
CA GLY A 13 16.16 7.33 -3.70
C GLY A 13 17.42 6.47 -3.64
N PHE A 14 17.35 5.23 -4.12
CA PHE A 14 18.49 4.32 -4.16
C PHE A 14 19.62 4.85 -5.04
N LYS A 15 19.29 5.40 -6.22
CA LYS A 15 20.25 6.07 -7.09
C LYS A 15 20.99 7.20 -6.36
N GLN A 16 20.24 8.12 -5.75
CA GLN A 16 20.79 9.26 -5.01
C GLN A 16 21.68 8.83 -3.84
N LEU A 17 21.31 7.76 -3.13
CA LEU A 17 22.13 7.19 -2.07
C LEU A 17 23.49 6.73 -2.59
N MET A 18 23.48 5.92 -3.65
CA MET A 18 24.71 5.33 -4.21
C MET A 18 25.61 6.35 -4.88
N GLU A 19 25.06 7.28 -5.66
CA GLU A 19 25.84 8.36 -6.29
C GLU A 19 26.51 9.26 -5.24
N LYS A 20 25.80 9.58 -4.14
CA LYS A 20 26.37 10.41 -3.06
C LYS A 20 27.43 9.68 -2.22
N LEU A 21 27.39 8.34 -2.20
CA LEU A 21 28.46 7.50 -1.65
C LEU A 21 29.65 7.35 -2.63
N GLY A 22 29.56 7.92 -3.83
CA GLY A 22 30.65 7.96 -4.80
C GLY A 22 30.69 6.75 -5.74
N HIS A 23 29.58 6.02 -5.91
CA HIS A 23 29.47 4.94 -6.88
C HIS A 23 28.92 5.45 -8.22
N GLU A 24 29.27 4.77 -9.30
CA GLU A 24 28.59 4.91 -10.59
C GLU A 24 27.36 4.01 -10.56
N VAL A 25 26.17 4.55 -10.79
CA VAL A 25 24.92 3.78 -10.74
C VAL A 25 24.53 3.29 -12.13
N ILE A 26 24.48 1.97 -12.28
CA ILE A 26 23.83 1.30 -13.40
C ILE A 26 22.36 1.18 -13.04
N MET A 27 21.54 2.07 -13.60
CA MET A 27 20.12 2.14 -13.26
C MET A 27 19.39 0.88 -13.75
N PRO A 28 18.71 0.12 -12.87
CA PRO A 28 17.90 -1.00 -13.30
C PRO A 28 16.72 -0.49 -14.13
N GLN A 29 16.52 -1.07 -15.31
CA GLN A 29 15.38 -0.73 -16.16
C GLN A 29 14.07 -1.21 -15.53
N LYS A 30 12.97 -0.55 -15.87
CA LYS A 30 11.65 -1.06 -15.51
C LYS A 30 11.49 -2.46 -16.11
N PRO A 31 11.08 -3.48 -15.35
CA PRO A 31 10.96 -4.83 -15.86
C PRO A 31 10.12 -4.90 -17.14
N THR A 32 10.68 -5.54 -18.16
CA THR A 32 10.07 -5.73 -19.48
C THR A 32 9.77 -7.21 -19.72
N GLN A 33 9.19 -7.52 -20.88
CA GLN A 33 9.02 -8.91 -21.32
C GLN A 33 10.36 -9.65 -21.37
N ARG A 34 11.42 -9.00 -21.86
CA ARG A 34 12.78 -9.54 -21.85
C ARG A 34 13.26 -9.87 -20.45
N THR A 35 13.03 -8.96 -19.50
CA THR A 35 13.40 -9.17 -18.09
C THR A 35 12.73 -10.43 -17.53
N MET A 36 11.43 -10.61 -17.79
CA MET A 36 10.69 -11.80 -17.36
C MET A 36 11.19 -13.08 -18.05
N GLU A 37 11.46 -13.05 -19.35
CA GLU A 37 11.98 -14.19 -20.12
C GLU A 37 13.35 -14.64 -19.62
N LEU A 38 14.27 -13.71 -19.34
CA LEU A 38 15.56 -14.01 -18.73
C LEU A 38 15.38 -14.69 -17.37
N GLY A 39 14.47 -14.15 -16.55
CA GLY A 39 14.11 -14.71 -15.26
C GLY A 39 13.62 -16.15 -15.37
N VAL A 40 12.65 -16.41 -16.24
CA VAL A 40 12.08 -17.75 -16.47
C VAL A 40 13.13 -18.72 -16.97
N LYS A 41 13.97 -18.29 -17.91
CA LYS A 41 14.98 -19.14 -18.56
C LYS A 41 16.03 -19.68 -17.60
N TYR A 42 16.45 -18.88 -16.61
CA TYR A 42 17.57 -19.21 -15.74
C TYR A 42 17.16 -19.56 -14.30
N SER A 43 15.86 -19.48 -13.98
CA SER A 43 15.36 -19.82 -12.65
C SER A 43 14.86 -21.26 -12.57
N PRO A 44 14.87 -21.88 -11.37
CA PRO A 44 14.08 -23.08 -11.12
C PRO A 44 12.59 -22.85 -11.42
N GLU A 45 11.94 -23.80 -12.09
CA GLU A 45 10.56 -23.66 -12.59
C GLU A 45 9.55 -23.23 -11.51
N PHE A 46 9.60 -23.88 -10.34
CA PHE A 46 8.68 -23.65 -9.21
C PHE A 46 9.18 -22.59 -8.20
N ILE A 47 10.15 -21.75 -8.58
CA ILE A 47 10.48 -20.59 -7.76
C ILE A 47 9.46 -19.48 -8.01
N CYS A 48 9.13 -18.73 -6.96
CA CYS A 48 8.11 -17.71 -6.99
C CYS A 48 8.44 -16.60 -7.99
N PHE A 49 7.41 -16.07 -8.65
CA PHE A 49 7.56 -15.08 -9.73
C PHE A 49 8.47 -13.86 -9.42
N PRO A 50 8.46 -13.25 -8.21
CA PRO A 50 9.35 -12.15 -7.88
C PRO A 50 10.83 -12.50 -8.02
N PHE A 51 11.22 -13.73 -7.66
CA PHE A 51 12.58 -14.21 -7.84
C PHE A 51 13.00 -14.14 -9.32
N LYS A 52 12.12 -14.60 -10.22
CA LYS A 52 12.37 -14.64 -11.66
C LYS A 52 12.57 -13.22 -12.19
N VAL A 53 11.68 -12.29 -11.86
CA VAL A 53 11.77 -10.90 -12.34
C VAL A 53 13.02 -10.20 -11.80
N ILE A 54 13.34 -10.39 -10.53
CA ILE A 54 14.54 -9.81 -9.91
C ILE A 54 15.80 -10.41 -10.54
N LEU A 55 15.86 -11.73 -10.77
CA LEU A 55 16.98 -12.36 -11.48
C LEU A 55 17.15 -11.78 -12.89
N GLY A 56 16.06 -11.64 -13.64
CA GLY A 56 16.06 -11.00 -14.94
C GLY A 56 16.68 -9.60 -14.86
N THR A 57 16.23 -8.78 -13.91
CA THR A 57 16.76 -7.43 -13.68
C THR A 57 18.26 -7.46 -13.39
N TYR A 58 18.72 -8.44 -12.60
CA TYR A 58 20.14 -8.58 -12.25
C TYR A 58 20.99 -8.99 -13.45
N ILE A 59 20.48 -9.87 -14.31
CA ILE A 59 21.15 -10.23 -15.57
C ILE A 59 21.29 -8.99 -16.45
N GLU A 60 20.23 -8.19 -16.63
CA GLU A 60 20.29 -6.96 -17.44
C GLU A 60 21.28 -5.94 -16.87
N CYS A 61 21.35 -5.82 -15.54
CA CYS A 61 22.33 -4.96 -14.89
C CYS A 61 23.77 -5.48 -15.05
N ALA A 62 23.96 -6.80 -14.96
CA ALA A 62 25.26 -7.43 -15.17
C ALA A 62 25.75 -7.26 -16.63
N GLU A 63 24.85 -7.42 -17.61
CA GLU A 63 25.11 -7.14 -19.03
C GLU A 63 25.51 -5.67 -19.27
N ALA A 64 24.89 -4.74 -18.54
CA ALA A 64 25.23 -3.32 -18.56
C ALA A 64 26.53 -2.97 -17.80
N GLY A 65 27.20 -3.97 -17.22
CA GLY A 65 28.50 -3.83 -16.55
C GLY A 65 28.43 -3.49 -15.07
N ALA A 66 27.33 -3.79 -14.38
CA ALA A 66 27.28 -3.69 -12.92
C ALA A 66 28.28 -4.67 -12.28
N GLU A 67 29.15 -4.16 -11.41
CA GLU A 67 30.12 -4.95 -10.65
C GLU A 67 29.50 -5.47 -9.34
N LEU A 68 28.58 -4.70 -8.78
CA LEU A 68 27.94 -4.96 -7.51
C LEU A 68 26.44 -4.68 -7.59
N ILE A 69 25.62 -5.58 -7.06
CA ILE A 69 24.18 -5.43 -6.89
C ILE A 69 23.90 -5.40 -5.39
N ILE A 70 23.24 -4.34 -4.93
CA ILE A 70 22.77 -4.23 -3.55
C ILE A 70 21.31 -4.65 -3.51
N SER A 71 21.04 -5.78 -2.86
CA SER A 71 19.71 -6.37 -2.75
C SER A 71 19.18 -6.26 -1.32
N SER A 72 17.85 -6.30 -1.18
CA SER A 72 17.19 -6.68 0.07
C SER A 72 17.14 -8.21 0.17
N GLY A 73 17.31 -8.72 1.39
CA GLY A 73 17.04 -10.12 1.72
C GLY A 73 15.70 -10.26 2.43
N GLY A 74 15.48 -11.42 3.04
CA GLY A 74 14.37 -11.64 3.96
C GLY A 74 14.84 -12.44 5.17
N SER A 75 14.49 -11.98 6.37
CA SER A 75 14.63 -12.78 7.59
C SER A 75 13.33 -13.54 7.84
N GLY A 76 13.38 -14.87 7.90
CA GLY A 76 12.22 -15.72 8.20
C GLY A 76 12.02 -16.89 7.24
N PRO A 77 10.92 -17.65 7.38
CA PRO A 77 10.68 -18.91 6.66
C PRO A 77 10.38 -18.74 5.15
N CYS A 78 10.32 -17.50 4.65
CA CYS A 78 10.09 -17.23 3.23
C CYS A 78 11.36 -17.50 2.41
N ARG A 79 11.17 -18.00 1.18
CA ARG A 79 12.29 -18.24 0.23
C ARG A 79 13.06 -16.97 -0.14
N ALA A 80 12.51 -15.78 0.13
CA ALA A 80 13.20 -14.50 -0.04
C ALA A 80 14.58 -14.46 0.65
N GLY A 81 14.75 -15.17 1.78
CA GLY A 81 16.05 -15.30 2.45
C GLY A 81 17.11 -16.02 1.62
N MET A 82 16.71 -16.87 0.66
CA MET A 82 17.62 -17.62 -0.22
C MET A 82 17.83 -16.94 -1.58
N TYR A 83 17.11 -15.86 -1.88
CA TYR A 83 17.24 -15.16 -3.17
C TYR A 83 18.69 -14.81 -3.49
N PRO A 84 19.44 -14.17 -2.58
CA PRO A 84 20.76 -13.66 -2.89
C PRO A 84 21.76 -14.75 -3.27
N ASP A 85 21.75 -15.87 -2.53
CA ASP A 85 22.68 -16.98 -2.77
C ASP A 85 22.39 -17.67 -4.09
N ILE A 86 21.11 -17.91 -4.39
CA ILE A 86 20.71 -18.56 -5.64
C ILE A 86 20.94 -17.61 -6.83
N HIS A 87 20.59 -16.33 -6.71
CA HIS A 87 20.90 -15.32 -7.73
C HIS A 87 22.40 -15.21 -7.98
N GLN A 88 23.22 -15.16 -6.93
CA GLN A 88 24.68 -15.09 -7.04
C GLN A 88 25.24 -16.29 -7.80
N LYS A 89 24.80 -17.50 -7.44
CA LYS A 89 25.22 -18.74 -8.10
C LYS A 89 24.86 -18.73 -9.59
N ILE A 90 23.63 -18.35 -9.93
CA ILE A 90 23.19 -18.28 -11.33
C ILE A 90 24.02 -17.27 -12.12
N LEU A 91 24.28 -16.07 -11.57
CA LEU A 91 25.12 -15.08 -12.24
C LEU A 91 26.55 -15.59 -12.50
N GLU A 92 27.13 -16.32 -11.54
CA GLU A 92 28.46 -16.94 -11.69
C GLU A 92 28.47 -18.03 -12.76
N GLU A 93 27.45 -18.90 -12.82
CA GLU A 93 27.30 -19.94 -13.84
C GLU A 93 27.12 -19.34 -15.25
N LEU A 94 26.51 -18.16 -15.35
CA LEU A 94 26.39 -17.40 -16.59
C LEU A 94 27.67 -16.64 -16.97
N GLY A 95 28.71 -16.68 -16.13
CA GLY A 95 30.00 -16.05 -16.38
C GLY A 95 30.07 -14.57 -15.99
N TYR A 96 29.07 -14.03 -15.29
CA TYR A 96 29.11 -12.67 -14.78
C TYR A 96 30.00 -12.57 -13.54
N LYS A 97 30.80 -11.49 -13.48
CA LYS A 97 31.63 -11.17 -12.30
C LYS A 97 30.88 -10.33 -11.26
N THR A 98 29.61 -10.03 -11.52
CA THR A 98 28.75 -9.22 -10.66
C THR A 98 28.54 -9.90 -9.32
N LYS A 99 28.75 -9.17 -8.24
CA LYS A 99 28.53 -9.65 -6.87
C LYS A 99 27.23 -9.11 -6.31
N ILE A 100 26.56 -9.89 -5.47
CA ILE A 100 25.33 -9.51 -4.76
C ILE A 100 25.67 -9.32 -3.28
N ILE A 101 25.32 -8.17 -2.72
CA ILE A 101 25.42 -7.87 -1.29
C ILE A 101 24.04 -7.57 -0.73
N VAL A 102 23.79 -8.12 0.46
CA VAL A 102 22.52 -8.00 1.19
C VAL A 102 22.77 -7.47 2.58
N PHE A 103 21.87 -6.61 3.04
CA PHE A 103 21.83 -6.04 4.38
C PHE A 103 20.59 -6.55 5.14
N ASP A 104 20.66 -7.76 5.69
CA ASP A 104 19.57 -8.48 6.38
C ASP A 104 19.85 -8.72 7.87
N SER A 105 21.11 -8.81 8.27
CA SER A 105 21.50 -9.29 9.61
C SER A 105 22.25 -8.28 10.48
N ILE A 106 21.77 -7.03 10.57
CA ILE A 106 22.38 -5.99 11.43
C ILE A 106 22.58 -6.50 12.87
N PHE A 107 21.61 -7.28 13.37
CA PHE A 107 21.57 -7.75 14.76
C PHE A 107 22.03 -9.20 14.95
N GLU A 108 22.25 -9.98 13.88
CA GLU A 108 22.68 -11.38 14.00
C GLU A 108 24.19 -11.54 13.79
N ASP A 109 24.81 -10.76 12.89
CA ASP A 109 26.27 -10.74 12.70
C ASP A 109 26.76 -9.31 12.38
N PHE A 110 27.10 -8.59 13.45
CA PHE A 110 27.51 -7.18 13.37
C PHE A 110 28.87 -7.00 12.65
N SER A 111 29.79 -7.96 12.79
CA SER A 111 31.10 -7.93 12.12
C SER A 111 30.97 -8.06 10.60
N TYR A 112 30.19 -9.04 10.15
CA TYR A 112 29.93 -9.27 8.73
C TYR A 112 29.14 -8.12 8.11
N PHE A 113 28.17 -7.57 8.85
CA PHE A 113 27.46 -6.36 8.44
C PHE A 113 28.41 -5.16 8.25
N LEU A 114 29.33 -4.93 9.19
CA LEU A 114 30.32 -3.85 9.12
C LEU A 114 31.24 -3.99 7.90
N GLU A 115 31.65 -5.22 7.56
CA GLU A 115 32.48 -5.48 6.38
C GLU A 115 31.75 -5.11 5.09
N LYS A 116 30.51 -5.59 4.91
CA LYS A 116 29.65 -5.22 3.78
C LYS A 116 29.39 -3.71 3.72
N ALA A 117 29.13 -3.09 4.87
CA ALA A 117 28.90 -1.67 4.98
C ALA A 117 30.12 -0.87 4.55
N LYS A 118 31.35 -1.28 4.93
CA LYS A 118 32.59 -0.60 4.48
C LYS A 118 32.72 -0.59 2.96
N THR A 119 32.40 -1.70 2.29
CA THR A 119 32.41 -1.80 0.82
C THR A 119 31.45 -0.80 0.18
N VAL A 120 30.24 -0.67 0.71
CA VAL A 120 29.23 0.27 0.18
C VAL A 120 29.51 1.72 0.59
N LEU A 121 30.11 1.97 1.75
CA LEU A 121 30.48 3.31 2.20
C LEU A 121 31.58 3.94 1.34
N ASN A 122 32.42 3.14 0.67
CA ASN A 122 33.38 3.61 -0.34
C ASN A 122 34.29 4.75 0.19
N GLY A 123 34.83 4.57 1.41
CA GLY A 123 35.68 5.57 2.08
C GLY A 123 34.93 6.78 2.67
N THR A 124 33.60 6.82 2.57
CA THR A 124 32.79 7.87 3.19
C THR A 124 32.78 7.72 4.71
N SER A 125 33.07 8.81 5.43
CA SER A 125 33.02 8.83 6.89
C SER A 125 31.59 8.61 7.41
N ILE A 126 31.47 7.95 8.56
CA ILE A 126 30.16 7.62 9.18
C ILE A 126 29.24 8.85 9.35
N PRO A 127 29.70 10.02 9.83
CA PRO A 127 28.83 11.20 9.94
C PRO A 127 28.29 11.68 8.59
N LYS A 128 29.14 11.63 7.54
CA LYS A 128 28.73 12.00 6.19
C LYS A 128 27.72 10.98 5.62
N ALA A 129 27.96 9.69 5.84
CA ALA A 129 27.04 8.63 5.43
C ALA A 129 25.66 8.76 6.10
N LEU A 130 25.60 9.07 7.40
CA LEU A 130 24.36 9.36 8.11
C LEU A 130 23.64 10.59 7.54
N GLY A 131 24.38 11.64 7.17
CA GLY A 131 23.82 12.81 6.48
C GLY A 131 23.19 12.46 5.14
N ILE A 132 23.86 11.62 4.34
CA ILE A 132 23.36 11.11 3.05
C ILE A 132 22.12 10.24 3.25
N ALA A 133 22.15 9.32 4.22
CA ALA A 133 21.01 8.45 4.53
C ALA A 133 19.79 9.27 4.97
N LYS A 134 19.98 10.28 5.83
CA LYS A 134 18.90 11.19 6.27
C LYS A 134 18.31 12.00 5.10
N PHE A 135 19.16 12.52 4.22
CA PHE A 135 18.71 13.20 3.00
C PHE A 135 17.89 12.28 2.10
N THR A 136 18.40 11.08 1.84
CA THR A 136 17.77 10.11 0.94
C THR A 136 16.43 9.63 1.50
N PHE A 137 16.39 9.32 2.80
CA PHE A 137 15.15 8.93 3.45
C PHE A 137 14.09 10.04 3.42
N HIS A 138 14.51 11.30 3.58
CA HIS A 138 13.61 12.45 3.41
C HIS A 138 13.05 12.54 1.99
N LEU A 139 13.90 12.31 0.97
CA LEU A 139 13.48 12.25 -0.44
C LEU A 139 12.45 11.14 -0.68
N ILE A 140 12.75 9.91 -0.27
CA ILE A 140 11.87 8.74 -0.43
C ILE A 140 10.52 9.01 0.23
N ARG A 141 10.51 9.48 1.49
CA ARG A 141 9.28 9.78 2.22
C ARG A 141 8.41 10.81 1.50
N LYS A 142 9.01 11.83 0.87
CA LYS A 142 8.29 12.85 0.11
C LYS A 142 7.70 12.27 -1.18
N MET A 143 8.45 11.42 -1.89
CA MET A 143 7.95 10.72 -3.07
C MET A 143 6.81 9.77 -2.73
N ASP A 144 6.96 8.95 -1.69
CA ASP A 144 5.90 8.02 -1.23
C ASP A 144 4.62 8.77 -0.81
N THR A 145 4.76 9.98 -0.24
CA THR A 145 3.60 10.82 0.10
C THR A 145 2.88 11.31 -1.16
N LEU A 146 3.62 11.71 -2.19
CA LEU A 146 3.04 12.13 -3.47
C LEU A 146 2.40 10.94 -4.19
N GLU A 147 3.01 9.76 -4.12
CA GLU A 147 2.49 8.53 -4.72
C GLU A 147 1.17 8.10 -4.04
N LYS A 148 1.08 8.19 -2.70
CA LYS A 148 -0.18 7.97 -1.96
C LYS A 148 -1.28 8.90 -2.44
N ARG A 149 -0.97 10.18 -2.62
CA ARG A 149 -1.90 11.19 -3.12
C ARG A 149 -2.32 10.90 -4.58
N LEU A 150 -1.37 10.55 -5.43
CA LEU A 150 -1.58 10.19 -6.83
C LEU A 150 -2.62 9.07 -6.99
N LYS A 151 -2.57 8.02 -6.15
CA LYS A 151 -3.49 6.87 -6.18
C LYS A 151 -4.93 7.20 -5.76
N ILE A 152 -5.14 8.36 -5.17
CA ILE A 152 -6.47 8.87 -4.80
C ILE A 152 -6.94 9.87 -5.85
N ASP A 153 -6.14 10.90 -6.10
CA ASP A 153 -6.51 12.00 -7.00
C ASP A 153 -6.74 11.52 -8.44
N ARG A 154 -5.96 10.55 -8.92
CA ARG A 154 -6.10 9.98 -10.27
C ARG A 154 -7.45 9.30 -10.49
N ALA A 155 -8.10 8.80 -9.43
CA ALA A 155 -9.43 8.19 -9.54
C ALA A 155 -10.48 9.15 -10.13
N TYR A 156 -10.25 10.45 -9.96
CA TYR A 156 -11.18 11.51 -10.36
C TYR A 156 -10.66 12.34 -11.53
N GLU A 157 -9.60 11.90 -12.20
CA GLU A 157 -9.05 12.57 -13.36
C GLU A 157 -10.11 12.77 -14.46
N GLU A 158 -10.16 13.96 -15.04
CA GLU A 158 -11.01 14.29 -16.20
C GLU A 158 -10.37 13.81 -17.51
N ASN A 159 -9.12 14.21 -17.76
CA ASN A 159 -8.38 13.80 -18.96
C ASN A 159 -7.41 12.67 -18.61
N ILE A 160 -7.75 11.45 -19.02
CA ILE A 160 -6.96 10.25 -18.69
C ILE A 160 -5.49 10.43 -19.08
N GLY A 161 -4.60 10.31 -18.10
CA GLY A 161 -3.14 10.36 -18.28
C GLY A 161 -2.46 11.68 -17.90
N ASP A 162 -3.19 12.74 -17.54
CA ASP A 162 -2.60 13.99 -17.02
C ASP A 162 -1.74 13.73 -15.77
N TYR A 163 -2.22 12.90 -14.84
CA TYR A 163 -1.50 12.48 -13.64
C TYR A 163 -0.28 11.60 -13.96
N ASP A 164 -0.32 10.79 -15.01
CA ASP A 164 0.84 10.00 -15.45
C ASP A 164 1.94 10.89 -16.05
N HIS A 165 1.56 11.82 -16.92
CA HIS A 165 2.48 12.81 -17.47
C HIS A 165 3.06 13.73 -16.37
N ALA A 166 2.23 14.15 -15.41
CA ALA A 166 2.66 14.93 -14.26
C ALA A 166 3.63 14.13 -13.38
N TRP A 167 3.33 12.86 -13.09
CA TRP A 167 4.20 12.00 -12.30
C TRP A 167 5.58 11.81 -12.95
N ALA A 168 5.63 11.57 -14.27
CA ALA A 168 6.89 11.45 -14.99
C ALA A 168 7.75 12.73 -14.90
N LYS A 169 7.13 13.92 -14.93
CA LYS A 169 7.82 15.21 -14.71
C LYS A 169 8.30 15.37 -13.27
N ILE A 170 7.47 14.99 -12.30
CA ILE A 170 7.80 15.05 -10.87
C ILE A 170 9.01 14.16 -10.57
N VAL A 171 9.01 12.90 -11.01
CA VAL A 171 10.15 11.98 -10.81
C VAL A 171 11.46 12.58 -11.32
N LYS A 172 11.47 13.13 -12.55
CA LYS A 172 12.65 13.83 -13.11
C LYS A 172 13.10 15.03 -12.27
N SER A 173 12.17 15.79 -11.68
CA SER A 173 12.52 16.92 -10.81
C SER A 173 13.18 16.46 -9.49
N PHE A 174 12.74 15.31 -8.96
CA PHE A 174 13.32 14.71 -7.76
C PHE A 174 14.68 14.09 -8.03
N GLU A 175 14.88 13.48 -9.21
CA GLU A 175 16.20 12.98 -9.65
C GLU A 175 17.26 14.08 -9.72
N ALA A 176 16.87 15.30 -10.10
CA ALA A 176 17.78 16.44 -10.17
C ALA A 176 18.13 17.06 -8.80
N CYS A 177 17.41 16.70 -7.73
CA CYS A 177 17.61 17.30 -6.41
C CYS A 177 18.93 16.83 -5.77
N LYS A 178 19.74 17.76 -5.26
CA LYS A 178 21.00 17.47 -4.55
C LYS A 178 20.94 17.80 -3.07
N THR A 179 20.00 18.66 -2.64
CA THR A 179 19.87 19.16 -1.27
C THR A 179 18.45 19.03 -0.71
N THR A 180 18.31 18.96 0.60
CA THR A 180 16.99 18.88 1.27
C THR A 180 16.08 20.07 0.94
N ARG A 181 16.66 21.25 0.71
CA ARG A 181 15.92 22.45 0.32
C ARG A 181 15.30 22.29 -1.08
N GLU A 182 16.05 21.73 -2.01
CA GLU A 182 15.55 21.43 -3.36
C GLU A 182 14.45 20.37 -3.31
N VAL A 183 14.62 19.30 -2.53
CA VAL A 183 13.56 18.29 -2.33
C VAL A 183 12.28 18.92 -1.79
N ASN A 184 12.37 19.81 -0.80
CA ASN A 184 11.21 20.51 -0.27
C ASN A 184 10.56 21.46 -1.29
N LYS A 185 11.36 22.08 -2.16
CA LYS A 185 10.85 22.93 -3.25
C LYS A 185 10.15 22.08 -4.30
N ALA A 186 10.77 20.99 -4.76
CA ALA A 186 10.21 20.03 -5.70
C ALA A 186 8.91 19.41 -5.17
N TYR A 187 8.85 19.06 -3.89
CA TYR A 187 7.63 18.57 -3.25
C TYR A 187 6.49 19.61 -3.25
N LYS A 188 6.79 20.88 -2.96
CA LYS A 188 5.78 21.95 -3.02
C LYS A 188 5.28 22.14 -4.46
N GLU A 189 6.19 22.11 -5.43
CA GLU A 189 5.84 22.24 -6.83
C GLU A 189 5.03 21.06 -7.35
N ALA A 190 5.39 19.83 -6.96
CA ALA A 190 4.63 18.63 -7.28
C ALA A 190 3.17 18.70 -6.79
N ASN A 191 2.96 19.21 -5.58
CA ASN A 191 1.60 19.43 -5.07
C ASN A 191 0.84 20.47 -5.90
N ARG A 192 1.48 21.58 -6.30
CA ARG A 192 0.85 22.57 -7.18
C ARG A 192 0.49 21.99 -8.55
N ILE A 193 1.35 21.15 -9.10
CA ILE A 193 1.08 20.44 -10.35
C ILE A 193 -0.17 19.57 -10.19
N PHE A 194 -0.26 18.77 -9.12
CA PHE A 194 -1.45 17.96 -8.84
C PHE A 194 -2.71 18.80 -8.57
N ASP A 195 -2.59 19.90 -7.84
CA ASP A 195 -3.70 20.82 -7.55
C ASP A 195 -4.25 21.47 -8.83
N ALA A 196 -3.41 21.63 -9.86
CA ALA A 196 -3.79 22.25 -11.13
C ALA A 196 -4.46 21.27 -12.13
N ILE A 197 -4.41 19.96 -11.89
CA ILE A 197 -5.03 18.98 -12.77
C ILE A 197 -6.55 18.97 -12.55
N PRO A 198 -7.38 19.13 -13.59
CA PRO A 198 -8.83 19.07 -13.48
C PRO A 198 -9.31 17.73 -12.93
N LYS A 199 -10.27 17.77 -12.00
CA LYS A 199 -10.84 16.60 -11.34
C LYS A 199 -12.36 16.67 -11.37
N ARG A 200 -12.97 15.53 -11.71
CA ARG A 200 -14.41 15.30 -11.59
C ARG A 200 -14.81 15.40 -10.13
N HIS A 201 -15.89 16.12 -9.87
CA HIS A 201 -16.50 16.15 -8.55
C HIS A 201 -17.30 14.86 -8.31
N VAL A 202 -17.02 14.18 -7.21
CA VAL A 202 -17.74 12.99 -6.75
C VAL A 202 -18.06 13.17 -5.27
N GLU A 203 -19.33 13.06 -4.93
CA GLU A 203 -19.79 13.15 -3.55
C GLU A 203 -19.16 12.05 -2.70
N GLU A 204 -18.82 12.37 -1.44
CA GLU A 204 -18.11 11.45 -0.54
C GLU A 204 -18.83 10.10 -0.37
N LYS A 205 -20.17 10.12 -0.39
CA LYS A 205 -21.03 8.93 -0.32
C LYS A 205 -20.96 8.03 -1.56
N ASP A 206 -20.43 8.52 -2.68
CA ASP A 206 -20.36 7.80 -3.95
C ASP A 206 -18.93 7.31 -4.25
N LYS A 207 -17.97 7.64 -3.38
CA LYS A 207 -16.57 7.26 -3.55
C LYS A 207 -16.36 5.81 -3.16
N LEU A 208 -15.75 5.06 -4.07
CA LEU A 208 -15.32 3.68 -3.84
C LEU A 208 -13.87 3.63 -3.40
N ARG A 209 -13.59 2.85 -2.36
CA ARG A 209 -12.25 2.67 -1.78
C ARG A 209 -11.83 1.21 -1.80
N MET A 210 -10.66 0.94 -2.35
CA MET A 210 -10.09 -0.41 -2.36
C MET A 210 -8.68 -0.46 -1.78
N GLY A 211 -8.43 -1.48 -0.98
CA GLY A 211 -7.11 -1.78 -0.45
C GLY A 211 -6.36 -2.74 -1.38
N ILE A 212 -5.04 -2.59 -1.49
CA ILE A 212 -4.18 -3.59 -2.15
C ILE A 212 -3.29 -4.22 -1.08
N VAL A 213 -3.36 -5.54 -1.00
CA VAL A 213 -2.50 -6.40 -0.17
C VAL A 213 -1.84 -7.44 -1.06
N GLY A 214 -0.73 -8.02 -0.60
CA GLY A 214 -0.03 -9.00 -1.42
C GLY A 214 1.44 -9.16 -1.06
N GLU A 215 2.14 -9.93 -1.89
CA GLU A 215 3.59 -10.05 -1.80
C GLU A 215 4.25 -8.69 -2.12
N ILE A 216 5.30 -8.34 -1.38
CA ILE A 216 5.86 -6.98 -1.35
C ILE A 216 6.33 -6.50 -2.74
N TYR A 217 6.99 -7.37 -3.51
CA TYR A 217 7.53 -6.98 -4.81
C TYR A 217 6.42 -6.75 -5.84
N VAL A 218 5.47 -7.68 -5.97
CA VAL A 218 4.37 -7.53 -6.95
C VAL A 218 3.44 -6.37 -6.61
N VAL A 219 3.28 -6.06 -5.32
CA VAL A 219 2.47 -4.93 -4.88
C VAL A 219 3.15 -3.59 -5.20
N MET A 220 4.48 -3.54 -5.12
CA MET A 220 5.24 -2.30 -5.33
C MET A 220 5.60 -2.05 -6.79
N GLU A 221 5.82 -3.10 -7.60
CA GLU A 221 6.22 -2.93 -9.00
C GLU A 221 5.06 -3.03 -9.99
N SER A 222 4.65 -1.86 -10.49
CA SER A 222 3.55 -1.68 -11.45
C SER A 222 3.68 -2.51 -12.74
N SER A 223 4.88 -2.68 -13.32
CA SER A 223 5.01 -3.49 -14.55
C SER A 223 4.74 -4.97 -14.31
N VAL A 224 4.93 -5.44 -13.09
CA VAL A 224 4.79 -6.85 -12.71
C VAL A 224 3.33 -7.17 -12.42
N ASN A 225 2.59 -6.25 -11.79
CA ASN A 225 1.16 -6.42 -11.54
C ASN A 225 0.24 -5.92 -12.66
N LYS A 226 0.79 -5.45 -13.79
CA LYS A 226 0.03 -4.90 -14.93
C LYS A 226 -0.79 -3.65 -14.55
N ASN A 227 -0.18 -2.75 -13.78
CA ASN A 227 -0.72 -1.44 -13.44
C ASN A 227 -2.11 -1.50 -12.76
N VAL A 228 -2.34 -2.47 -11.86
CA VAL A 228 -3.63 -2.65 -11.16
C VAL A 228 -4.15 -1.36 -10.54
N GLU A 229 -3.27 -0.57 -9.92
CA GLU A 229 -3.62 0.72 -9.32
C GLU A 229 -4.20 1.70 -10.35
N GLN A 230 -3.57 1.80 -11.52
CA GLN A 230 -3.97 2.71 -12.59
C GLN A 230 -5.30 2.26 -13.21
N ILE A 231 -5.47 0.95 -13.41
CA ILE A 231 -6.72 0.38 -13.92
C ILE A 231 -7.87 0.70 -12.94
N LEU A 232 -7.69 0.46 -11.65
CA LEU A 232 -8.71 0.77 -10.64
C LEU A 232 -9.03 2.27 -10.58
N ASN A 233 -8.02 3.13 -10.66
CA ASN A 233 -8.25 4.58 -10.71
C ASN A 233 -9.06 4.97 -11.95
N SER A 234 -8.78 4.38 -13.12
CA SER A 234 -9.57 4.64 -14.33
C SER A 234 -11.05 4.24 -14.19
N LEU A 235 -11.36 3.32 -13.27
CA LEU A 235 -12.72 2.88 -12.93
C LEU A 235 -13.38 3.75 -11.83
N GLY A 236 -12.72 4.83 -11.39
CA GLY A 236 -13.23 5.75 -10.37
C GLY A 236 -13.02 5.28 -8.93
N VAL A 237 -12.05 4.40 -8.69
CA VAL A 237 -11.78 3.82 -7.37
C VAL A 237 -10.54 4.46 -6.75
N GLU A 238 -10.66 4.95 -5.51
CA GLU A 238 -9.52 5.36 -4.68
C GLU A 238 -8.77 4.12 -4.20
N VAL A 239 -7.45 4.10 -4.38
CA VAL A 239 -6.64 2.93 -4.06
C VAL A 239 -5.67 3.25 -2.92
N GLU A 240 -5.62 2.36 -1.93
CA GLU A 240 -4.60 2.39 -0.89
C GLU A 240 -3.77 1.10 -0.90
N ASN A 241 -2.48 1.26 -1.24
CA ASN A 241 -1.49 0.20 -1.13
C ASN A 241 -0.89 0.17 0.29
N VAL A 242 -0.53 -1.01 0.80
CA VAL A 242 0.07 -1.18 2.14
C VAL A 242 1.59 -1.18 2.16
N GLN A 243 2.25 -1.33 1.00
CA GLN A 243 3.70 -1.47 0.86
C GLN A 243 4.32 -0.19 0.27
N TYR A 244 5.13 0.53 1.05
CA TYR A 244 5.92 1.68 0.61
C TYR A 244 7.36 1.56 1.13
N ILE A 245 8.34 2.01 0.35
CA ILE A 245 9.76 1.90 0.73
C ILE A 245 10.03 2.64 2.05
N SER A 246 9.47 3.84 2.26
CA SER A 246 9.69 4.57 3.52
C SER A 246 9.15 3.84 4.74
N ASP A 247 7.98 3.19 4.62
CA ASP A 247 7.39 2.39 5.68
C ASP A 247 8.24 1.13 5.95
N TRP A 248 8.74 0.48 4.88
CA TRP A 248 9.64 -0.68 4.98
C TRP A 248 10.99 -0.32 5.63
N VAL A 249 11.60 0.81 5.24
CA VAL A 249 12.87 1.28 5.82
C VAL A 249 12.71 1.57 7.31
N LEU A 250 11.62 2.24 7.71
CA LEU A 250 11.32 2.46 9.12
C LEU A 250 11.10 1.14 9.88
N HIS A 251 10.49 0.15 9.23
CA HIS A 251 10.28 -1.17 9.82
C HIS A 251 11.58 -1.92 10.13
N ASN A 252 12.57 -1.82 9.24
CA ASN A 252 13.82 -2.57 9.37
C ASN A 252 14.90 -1.87 10.21
N ILE A 253 14.88 -0.54 10.30
CA ILE A 253 15.90 0.23 11.06
C ILE A 253 15.56 0.35 12.55
N GLN A 254 14.27 0.39 12.91
CA GLN A 254 13.87 0.61 14.30
C GLN A 254 13.98 -0.71 15.11
N PRO A 255 14.65 -0.70 16.29
CA PRO A 255 14.72 -1.87 17.16
C PRO A 255 13.33 -2.43 17.53
N ARG A 256 13.20 -3.76 17.64
CA ARG A 256 11.93 -4.47 17.93
C ARG A 256 11.21 -3.98 19.21
N TRP A 257 11.91 -3.33 20.15
CA TRP A 257 11.31 -2.74 21.35
C TRP A 257 10.55 -1.42 21.10
N GLY A 258 10.78 -0.78 19.94
CA GLY A 258 10.18 0.50 19.57
C GLY A 258 8.67 0.45 19.29
N PHE A 259 8.04 1.63 19.31
CA PHE A 259 6.60 1.87 19.15
C PHE A 259 6.08 1.60 17.72
N PHE A 260 6.13 0.36 17.25
CA PHE A 260 5.42 -0.05 16.03
C PHE A 260 3.91 -0.08 16.24
N THR A 261 3.26 1.07 16.36
CA THR A 261 1.79 1.13 16.50
C THR A 261 1.09 0.54 15.28
N LYS A 262 1.56 0.84 14.06
CA LYS A 262 0.98 0.36 12.79
C LYS A 262 1.18 -1.16 12.61
N SER A 263 2.41 -1.66 12.59
CA SER A 263 2.67 -3.10 12.39
C SER A 263 2.13 -3.97 13.53
N ARG A 264 2.23 -3.53 14.81
CA ARG A 264 1.63 -4.31 15.92
C ARG A 264 0.10 -4.31 15.85
N ARG A 265 -0.55 -3.20 15.46
CA ARG A 265 -2.00 -3.14 15.25
C ARG A 265 -2.44 -4.13 14.17
N VAL A 266 -1.75 -4.13 13.04
CA VAL A 266 -2.03 -5.00 11.89
C VAL A 266 -1.85 -6.46 12.28
N LEU A 267 -0.70 -6.82 12.88
CA LEU A 267 -0.46 -8.19 13.34
C LEU A 267 -1.52 -8.64 14.36
N LYS A 268 -1.88 -7.79 15.32
CA LYS A 268 -2.94 -8.10 16.29
C LYS A 268 -4.30 -8.33 15.65
N ASN A 269 -4.64 -7.60 14.59
CA ASN A 269 -5.89 -7.79 13.85
C ASN A 269 -5.99 -9.18 13.20
N SER A 270 -4.86 -9.82 12.91
CA SER A 270 -4.80 -11.11 12.22
C SER A 270 -4.70 -12.32 13.16
N ASP A 271 -4.44 -12.12 14.46
CA ASP A 271 -4.09 -13.20 15.41
C ASP A 271 -5.12 -14.33 15.46
N SER A 272 -6.42 -14.01 15.33
CA SER A 272 -7.49 -15.00 15.36
C SER A 272 -7.50 -15.95 14.15
N ASN A 273 -6.98 -15.50 12.99
CA ASN A 273 -7.02 -16.23 11.71
C ASN A 273 -5.63 -16.65 11.20
N ALA A 274 -4.58 -16.07 11.76
CA ALA A 274 -3.18 -16.40 11.49
C ALA A 274 -2.39 -16.37 12.81
N PRO A 275 -2.57 -17.40 13.67
CA PRO A 275 -1.83 -17.49 14.92
C PRO A 275 -0.32 -17.67 14.67
N LEU A 276 0.04 -18.34 13.56
CA LEU A 276 1.42 -18.56 13.12
C LEU A 276 1.77 -17.64 11.95
N ASN A 277 3.01 -17.16 11.91
CA ASN A 277 3.57 -16.38 10.80
C ASN A 277 4.46 -17.28 9.92
N CYS A 278 4.03 -17.50 8.69
CA CYS A 278 4.72 -18.27 7.65
C CYS A 278 5.68 -17.41 6.81
N GLY A 279 5.94 -16.16 7.22
CA GLY A 279 6.86 -15.22 6.58
C GLY A 279 6.26 -14.55 5.33
N GLY A 280 7.04 -13.73 4.65
CA GLY A 280 6.64 -13.15 3.35
C GLY A 280 5.40 -12.23 3.41
N HIS A 281 5.18 -11.57 4.54
CA HIS A 281 4.02 -10.70 4.81
C HIS A 281 2.67 -11.40 4.95
N ASP A 282 2.62 -12.73 5.16
CA ASP A 282 1.34 -13.44 5.26
C ASP A 282 0.41 -12.79 6.31
N LYS A 283 0.94 -12.65 7.52
CA LYS A 283 0.17 -12.27 8.70
C LYS A 283 -0.18 -10.78 8.63
N GLU A 284 0.76 -9.98 8.15
CA GLU A 284 0.56 -8.58 7.85
C GLU A 284 -0.57 -8.36 6.83
N ASN A 285 -0.59 -9.12 5.73
CA ASN A 285 -1.60 -8.99 4.68
C ASN A 285 -3.02 -9.26 5.21
N LEU A 286 -3.20 -10.32 6.01
CA LEU A 286 -4.48 -10.56 6.69
C LEU A 286 -4.84 -9.42 7.63
N GLY A 287 -3.87 -8.95 8.43
CA GLY A 287 -4.09 -7.83 9.34
C GLY A 287 -4.57 -6.55 8.64
N TRP A 288 -4.05 -6.32 7.43
CA TRP A 288 -4.45 -5.21 6.56
C TRP A 288 -5.87 -5.35 6.04
N VAL A 289 -6.28 -6.55 5.63
CA VAL A 289 -7.68 -6.82 5.23
C VAL A 289 -8.65 -6.43 6.34
N TYR A 290 -8.37 -6.83 7.58
CA TYR A 290 -9.18 -6.43 8.75
C TYR A 290 -9.14 -4.93 9.01
N ASP A 291 -8.00 -4.27 8.82
CA ASP A 291 -7.86 -2.83 8.98
C ASP A 291 -8.68 -2.05 7.92
N PHE A 292 -8.65 -2.49 6.66
CA PHE A 292 -9.47 -1.93 5.58
C PHE A 292 -10.96 -2.07 5.86
N ALA A 293 -11.41 -3.25 6.31
CA ALA A 293 -12.81 -3.44 6.69
C ALA A 293 -13.23 -2.50 7.83
N LYS A 294 -12.39 -2.34 8.86
CA LYS A 294 -12.65 -1.40 9.97
C LYS A 294 -12.72 0.06 9.52
N ARG A 295 -11.99 0.42 8.45
CA ARG A 295 -11.99 1.76 7.86
C ARG A 295 -13.08 1.96 6.81
N GLY A 296 -13.96 0.98 6.60
CA GLY A 296 -15.10 1.09 5.70
C GLY A 296 -14.74 1.01 4.21
N PHE A 297 -13.65 0.34 3.86
CA PHE A 297 -13.30 0.09 2.45
C PHE A 297 -14.35 -0.83 1.78
N ASP A 298 -14.47 -0.72 0.46
CA ASP A 298 -15.47 -1.42 -0.35
C ASP A 298 -14.99 -2.74 -0.92
N GLY A 299 -13.68 -2.97 -0.90
CA GLY A 299 -13.08 -4.22 -1.31
C GLY A 299 -11.58 -4.25 -1.09
N VAL A 300 -11.01 -5.44 -1.25
CA VAL A 300 -9.56 -5.63 -1.23
C VAL A 300 -9.12 -6.43 -2.46
N ILE A 301 -8.05 -5.98 -3.10
CA ILE A 301 -7.34 -6.75 -4.13
C ILE A 301 -6.12 -7.39 -3.47
N HIS A 302 -6.06 -8.72 -3.54
CA HIS A 302 -4.94 -9.53 -3.10
C HIS A 302 -4.10 -9.92 -4.32
N LEU A 303 -2.88 -9.39 -4.38
CA LEU A 303 -1.92 -9.68 -5.45
C LEU A 303 -0.97 -10.80 -4.98
N MET A 304 -1.14 -11.99 -5.55
CA MET A 304 -0.31 -13.13 -5.22
C MET A 304 0.55 -13.55 -6.41
N PRO A 305 1.88 -13.66 -6.26
CA PRO A 305 2.70 -14.23 -7.30
C PRO A 305 2.49 -15.75 -7.37
N PHE A 306 2.58 -16.30 -8.58
CA PHE A 306 2.60 -17.75 -8.76
C PHE A 306 3.77 -18.38 -7.98
N ALA A 307 3.52 -19.55 -7.40
CA ALA A 307 4.42 -20.30 -6.51
C ALA A 307 4.86 -19.55 -5.22
N CYS A 308 4.17 -18.47 -4.82
CA CYS A 308 4.39 -17.82 -3.52
C CYS A 308 3.65 -18.59 -2.40
N LEU A 309 4.41 -19.30 -1.57
CA LEU A 309 3.83 -20.14 -0.51
C LEU A 309 3.06 -19.33 0.56
N PRO A 310 3.58 -18.22 1.11
CA PRO A 310 2.84 -17.42 2.08
C PRO A 310 1.49 -16.92 1.55
N GLU A 311 1.46 -16.42 0.32
CA GLU A 311 0.22 -15.91 -0.28
C GLU A 311 -0.75 -17.02 -0.68
N LEU A 312 -0.27 -18.23 -0.97
CA LEU A 312 -1.12 -19.41 -1.14
C LEU A 312 -1.82 -19.79 0.17
N VAL A 313 -1.12 -19.68 1.31
CA VAL A 313 -1.73 -19.86 2.64
C VAL A 313 -2.80 -18.81 2.87
N ASN A 314 -2.55 -17.54 2.54
CA ASN A 314 -3.57 -16.50 2.60
C ASN A 314 -4.76 -16.77 1.69
N LEU A 315 -4.53 -17.19 0.44
CA LEU A 315 -5.58 -17.51 -0.52
C LEU A 315 -6.61 -18.49 0.04
N SER A 316 -6.17 -19.51 0.78
CA SER A 316 -7.08 -20.49 1.41
C SER A 316 -7.98 -19.91 2.51
N LYS A 317 -7.57 -18.81 3.14
CA LYS A 317 -8.29 -18.17 4.26
C LYS A 317 -9.20 -17.04 3.79
N LEU A 318 -8.82 -16.32 2.72
CA LEU A 318 -9.51 -15.11 2.27
C LEU A 318 -11.02 -15.29 1.96
N PRO A 319 -11.52 -16.43 1.43
CA PRO A 319 -12.96 -16.62 1.24
C PRO A 319 -13.77 -16.58 2.54
N GLY A 320 -13.25 -17.18 3.62
CA GLY A 320 -13.85 -17.12 4.95
C GLY A 320 -13.82 -15.70 5.50
N VAL A 321 -12.65 -15.06 5.44
CA VAL A 321 -12.45 -13.67 5.89
C VAL A 321 -13.36 -12.69 5.13
N SER A 322 -13.55 -12.87 3.82
CA SER A 322 -14.45 -12.05 3.01
C SER A 322 -15.92 -12.17 3.46
N THR A 323 -16.33 -13.37 3.86
CA THR A 323 -17.68 -13.64 4.39
C THR A 323 -17.85 -12.99 5.76
N ASP A 324 -16.91 -13.22 6.67
CA ASP A 324 -16.93 -12.70 8.04
C ASP A 324 -16.96 -11.17 8.08
N LEU A 325 -16.20 -10.53 7.20
CA LEU A 325 -16.12 -9.08 7.09
C LEU A 325 -17.23 -8.47 6.22
N SER A 326 -18.01 -9.29 5.52
CA SER A 326 -18.96 -8.84 4.49
C SER A 326 -18.34 -7.90 3.44
N MET A 327 -17.02 -7.99 3.23
CA MET A 327 -16.23 -7.17 2.33
C MET A 327 -15.68 -8.05 1.21
N PRO A 328 -15.94 -7.75 -0.07
CA PRO A 328 -15.47 -8.58 -1.18
C PRO A 328 -13.94 -8.52 -1.31
N ILE A 329 -13.31 -9.65 -1.64
CA ILE A 329 -11.87 -9.76 -1.83
C ILE A 329 -11.59 -10.44 -3.18
N LEU A 330 -10.82 -9.80 -4.05
CA LEU A 330 -10.36 -10.37 -5.32
C LEU A 330 -8.91 -10.82 -5.20
N SER A 331 -8.66 -12.12 -5.40
CA SER A 331 -7.28 -12.62 -5.51
C SER A 331 -6.86 -12.73 -6.98
N LEU A 332 -5.77 -12.06 -7.33
CA LEU A 332 -5.14 -12.10 -8.65
C LEU A 332 -3.81 -12.85 -8.55
N SER A 333 -3.72 -13.98 -9.27
CA SER A 333 -2.44 -14.67 -9.45
C SER A 333 -1.67 -14.03 -10.59
N LEU A 334 -0.40 -13.72 -10.35
CA LEU A 334 0.49 -13.03 -11.28
C LEU A 334 1.68 -13.93 -11.66
N ASP A 335 1.92 -14.06 -12.96
CA ASP A 335 3.04 -14.78 -13.55
C ASP A 335 3.50 -14.15 -14.88
N GLU A 336 4.49 -14.78 -15.52
CA GLU A 336 5.03 -14.36 -16.82
C GLU A 336 4.03 -14.46 -17.99
N GLN A 337 2.96 -15.24 -17.86
CA GLN A 337 1.95 -15.47 -18.90
C GLN A 337 0.72 -14.56 -18.71
N THR A 338 0.63 -13.87 -17.58
CA THR A 338 -0.54 -13.07 -17.23
C THR A 338 -0.69 -11.88 -18.17
N GLY A 339 -1.77 -11.87 -18.94
CA GLY A 339 -2.12 -10.76 -19.83
C GLY A 339 -2.87 -9.62 -19.12
N GLU A 340 -2.57 -8.38 -19.51
CA GLU A 340 -3.21 -7.17 -18.96
C GLU A 340 -4.74 -7.16 -19.17
N ALA A 341 -5.21 -7.59 -20.35
CA ALA A 341 -6.64 -7.65 -20.66
C ALA A 341 -7.43 -8.53 -19.67
N HIS A 342 -6.86 -9.67 -19.27
CA HIS A 342 -7.49 -10.56 -18.30
C HIS A 342 -7.58 -9.93 -16.90
N ILE A 343 -6.54 -9.23 -16.47
CA ILE A 343 -6.58 -8.47 -15.20
C ILE A 343 -7.63 -7.38 -15.27
N LYS A 344 -7.66 -6.59 -16.36
CA LYS A 344 -8.60 -5.49 -16.54
C LYS A 344 -10.06 -5.96 -16.43
N THR A 345 -10.45 -7.00 -17.16
CA THR A 345 -11.83 -7.52 -17.10
C THR A 345 -12.22 -8.02 -15.72
N ARG A 346 -11.29 -8.64 -14.98
CA ARG A 346 -11.55 -9.08 -13.59
C ARG A 346 -11.70 -7.90 -12.63
N LEU A 347 -10.91 -6.85 -12.80
CA LEU A 347 -11.02 -5.62 -12.00
C LEU A 347 -12.32 -4.86 -12.31
N GLU A 348 -12.74 -4.80 -13.58
CA GLU A 348 -14.03 -4.22 -13.99
C GLU A 348 -15.19 -4.94 -13.30
N ALA A 349 -15.29 -6.26 -13.45
CA ALA A 349 -16.33 -7.06 -12.83
C ALA A 349 -16.33 -6.97 -11.29
N PHE A 350 -15.14 -6.95 -10.68
CA PHE A 350 -15.01 -6.79 -9.23
C PHE A 350 -15.44 -5.39 -8.76
N THR A 351 -15.13 -4.35 -9.53
CA THR A 351 -15.54 -2.98 -9.23
C THR A 351 -17.05 -2.85 -9.26
N ASP A 352 -17.74 -3.46 -10.22
CA ASP A 352 -19.20 -3.47 -10.28
C ASP A 352 -19.82 -4.21 -9.08
N LEU A 353 -19.23 -5.33 -8.66
CA LEU A 353 -19.65 -6.04 -7.45
C LEU A 353 -19.48 -5.17 -6.19
N ALA A 354 -18.33 -4.52 -6.04
CA ALA A 354 -18.03 -3.65 -4.90
C ALA A 354 -18.97 -2.43 -4.87
N ARG A 355 -19.22 -1.82 -6.03
CA ARG A 355 -20.16 -0.71 -6.22
C ARG A 355 -21.58 -1.08 -5.81
N SER A 356 -22.06 -2.24 -6.27
CA SER A 356 -23.39 -2.75 -5.90
C SER A 356 -23.52 -2.94 -4.38
N LYS A 357 -22.51 -3.56 -3.73
CA LYS A 357 -22.48 -3.72 -2.28
C LYS A 357 -22.38 -2.40 -1.51
N HIS A 358 -21.64 -1.43 -2.04
CA HIS A 358 -21.53 -0.08 -1.47
C HIS A 358 -22.90 0.61 -1.42
N TYR A 359 -23.60 0.68 -2.55
CA TYR A 359 -24.93 1.28 -2.61
C TYR A 359 -25.98 0.54 -1.78
N ALA A 360 -25.92 -0.80 -1.74
CA ALA A 360 -26.81 -1.59 -0.89
C ALA A 360 -26.60 -1.27 0.61
N ARG A 361 -25.37 -1.02 1.05
CA ARG A 361 -25.06 -0.62 2.43
C ARG A 361 -25.59 0.79 2.73
N LEU A 362 -25.39 1.75 1.84
CA LEU A 362 -25.90 3.12 1.99
C LEU A 362 -27.42 3.16 2.11
N ASN A 363 -28.13 2.41 1.25
CA ASN A 363 -29.59 2.36 1.28
C ASN A 363 -30.12 1.78 2.60
N LYS A 364 -29.46 0.75 3.15
CA LYS A 364 -29.79 0.20 4.47
C LYS A 364 -29.60 1.23 5.59
N THR A 365 -28.46 1.93 5.61
CA THR A 365 -28.19 2.97 6.62
C THR A 365 -29.19 4.12 6.54
N ASN A 366 -29.53 4.57 5.33
CA ASN A 366 -30.53 5.62 5.13
C ASN A 366 -31.93 5.20 5.61
N SER A 367 -32.35 3.97 5.31
CA SER A 367 -33.64 3.44 5.78
C SER A 367 -33.69 3.28 7.31
N ALA A 368 -32.58 2.90 7.94
CA ALA A 368 -32.48 2.80 9.39
C ALA A 368 -32.52 4.19 10.06
N GLY A 369 -31.82 5.18 9.50
CA GLY A 369 -31.84 6.57 9.96
C GLY A 369 -33.23 7.21 9.87
N GLN A 370 -33.90 7.07 8.73
CA GLN A 370 -35.28 7.54 8.54
C GLN A 370 -36.24 6.91 9.56
N SER A 371 -36.12 5.61 9.85
CA SER A 371 -36.96 4.94 10.84
C SER A 371 -36.72 5.42 12.28
N ILE A 372 -35.53 5.93 12.58
CA ILE A 372 -35.18 6.50 13.88
C ILE A 372 -35.71 7.93 13.97
N ASP A 373 -35.54 8.74 12.92
CA ASP A 373 -36.05 10.11 12.86
C ASP A 373 -37.59 10.13 12.91
N GLU A 374 -38.28 9.23 12.19
CA GLU A 374 -39.75 9.06 12.28
C GLU A 374 -40.19 8.62 13.68
N LYS A 375 -39.41 7.80 14.38
CA LYS A 375 -39.70 7.42 15.78
C LYS A 375 -39.45 8.56 16.74
N ILE A 376 -38.46 9.41 16.49
CA ILE A 376 -38.16 10.60 17.29
C ILE A 376 -39.24 11.65 17.08
N GLU A 377 -39.65 11.93 15.84
CA GLU A 377 -40.76 12.84 15.52
C GLU A 377 -42.11 12.31 16.04
N GLY A 378 -42.35 11.00 15.91
CA GLY A 378 -43.51 10.31 16.50
C GLY A 378 -43.50 10.33 18.04
N GLY A 379 -42.32 10.29 18.66
CA GLY A 379 -42.13 10.42 20.10
C GLY A 379 -42.35 11.85 20.59
N ILE A 380 -41.79 12.84 19.90
CA ILE A 380 -41.95 14.27 20.22
C ILE A 380 -43.41 14.71 20.05
N SER A 381 -44.11 14.24 19.01
CA SER A 381 -45.55 14.52 18.83
C SER A 381 -46.42 13.86 19.90
N LYS A 382 -46.09 12.63 20.34
CA LYS A 382 -46.78 11.98 21.48
C LYS A 382 -46.55 12.71 22.80
N VAL A 383 -45.31 13.11 23.10
CA VAL A 383 -44.98 13.87 24.30
C VAL A 383 -45.63 15.27 24.28
N GLY A 384 -45.66 15.92 23.12
CA GLY A 384 -46.40 17.19 22.92
C GLY A 384 -47.91 17.02 23.12
N GLY A 385 -48.48 15.91 22.64
CA GLY A 385 -49.90 15.57 22.84
C GLY A 385 -50.26 15.22 24.29
N GLU A 386 -49.37 14.53 25.01
CA GLU A 386 -49.54 14.25 26.45
C GLU A 386 -49.37 15.51 27.31
N LEU A 387 -48.41 16.39 27.00
CA LEU A 387 -48.26 17.69 27.64
C LEU A 387 -49.47 18.60 27.42
N GLY A 388 -50.10 18.54 26.24
CA GLY A 388 -51.38 19.21 25.95
C GLY A 388 -52.51 18.70 26.84
N LYS A 389 -52.68 17.38 26.95
CA LYS A 389 -53.68 16.76 27.82
C LYS A 389 -53.47 17.03 29.31
N VAL A 390 -52.21 17.10 29.76
CA VAL A 390 -51.86 17.49 31.14
C VAL A 390 -52.16 18.97 31.38
N LYS A 391 -51.93 19.86 30.41
CA LYS A 391 -52.35 21.26 30.50
C LYS A 391 -53.86 21.39 30.60
N ASP A 392 -54.60 20.70 29.74
CA ASP A 392 -56.07 20.76 29.69
C ASP A 392 -56.69 20.26 31.01
N SER A 393 -56.15 19.17 31.56
CA SER A 393 -56.59 18.63 32.87
C SER A 393 -56.17 19.48 34.07
N ILE A 394 -55.08 20.28 33.98
CA ILE A 394 -54.74 21.29 34.99
C ILE A 394 -55.70 22.49 34.90
N THR A 395 -56.10 22.94 33.71
CA THR A 395 -57.13 24.00 33.56
C THR A 395 -58.50 23.57 34.06
N ASP A 396 -58.91 22.33 33.83
CA ASP A 396 -60.18 21.80 34.33
C ASP A 396 -60.20 21.66 35.87
N SER A 397 -59.06 21.29 36.48
CA SER A 397 -58.94 21.20 37.94
C SER A 397 -58.77 22.56 38.63
N VAL A 398 -58.33 23.61 37.93
CA VAL A 398 -58.35 25.00 38.42
C VAL A 398 -59.76 25.59 38.37
N ASN A 399 -60.59 25.24 37.37
CA ASN A 399 -61.99 25.70 37.30
C ASN A 399 -62.90 25.06 38.35
N LEU A 400 -62.60 23.84 38.82
CA LEU A 400 -63.36 23.18 39.90
C LEU A 400 -63.10 23.74 41.30
N LYS A 401 -62.01 24.50 41.51
CA LYS A 401 -61.69 25.14 42.82
C LYS A 401 -62.31 26.53 43.02
N ASN A 402 -62.96 27.10 42.01
CA ASN A 402 -63.62 28.42 42.12
C ASN A 402 -65.13 28.37 42.46
N ASN A 403 -65.69 27.18 42.72
CA ASN A 403 -67.05 27.02 43.24
C ASN A 403 -67.05 26.49 44.68
N GLN A 404 -66.64 27.32 45.63
CA GLN A 404 -67.04 27.16 47.04
C GLN A 404 -68.17 28.16 47.35
N PRO A 405 -69.30 27.72 47.93
CA PRO A 405 -70.42 28.60 48.26
C PRO A 405 -70.11 29.47 49.48
N LYS A 406 -70.46 30.76 49.37
CA LYS A 406 -70.42 31.76 50.45
C LYS A 406 -71.34 31.33 51.60
N VAL A 407 -70.81 31.36 52.82
CA VAL A 407 -71.55 31.26 54.09
C VAL A 407 -72.32 32.56 54.31
N SER A 408 -73.62 32.44 54.59
CA SER A 408 -74.51 33.52 55.03
C SER A 408 -74.83 33.39 56.52
N GLN A 409 -74.56 34.47 57.27
CA GLN A 409 -74.98 34.84 58.64
C GLN A 409 -74.82 33.81 59.77
#